data_AF-A0A950ARL5-F1
#
_entry.id   AF-A0A950ARL5-F1
#
_cell.length_a   1.000
_cell.length_b   1.000
_cell.length_c   1.000
_cell.angle_alpha   90.00
_cell.angle_beta   90.00
_cell.angle_gamma   90.00
#
_symmetry.space_group_name_H-M   'P 1'
#
loop_
_entity.id
_entity.type
_entity.pdbx_description
1 polymer ?
#
loop_
_entity_poly.entity_id
_entity_poly.type
_entity_poly.pdbx_seq_one_letter_code
_entity_poly.pdbx_strand_id
1 'polypeptide(L)'
;MVRSGQRDYGSVQLTRHAIERFVERFGADAQEASATLRAVLGRTRRLGRNPETGAIAVLTVHRDQALVAILQQTTCLTVLTWPQFVPRLAEFGRPRVPRKWGRLLRRLTEPDPDPPS
;
A
#
# COMPACT_ATOMS: atom_id res chain seq x y z
N MET A 1 6.72 -11.47 -13.66
CA MET A 1 6.15 -10.51 -14.64
C MET A 1 5.08 -9.72 -13.89
N VAL A 2 5.32 -8.45 -13.54
CA VAL A 2 4.38 -7.69 -12.69
C VAL A 2 3.04 -7.54 -13.40
N ARG A 3 1.96 -8.10 -12.85
CA ARG A 3 0.59 -7.93 -13.39
C ARG A 3 0.31 -6.45 -13.69
N SER A 4 -0.30 -6.16 -14.84
CA SER A 4 -0.62 -4.79 -15.27
C SER A 4 -1.27 -3.96 -14.16
N GLY A 5 -0.63 -2.85 -13.80
CA GLY A 5 -1.08 -1.91 -12.77
C GLY A 5 -0.61 -2.20 -11.34
N GLN A 6 0.12 -3.29 -11.10
CA GLN A 6 0.86 -3.49 -9.85
C GLN A 6 2.22 -2.78 -9.90
N ARG A 7 2.71 -2.33 -8.75
CA ARG A 7 4.03 -1.73 -8.61
C ARG A 7 4.70 -2.22 -7.33
N ASP A 8 6.01 -2.39 -7.44
CA ASP A 8 6.89 -2.71 -6.33
C ASP A 8 7.46 -1.41 -5.74
N TYR A 9 7.27 -1.24 -4.43
CA TYR A 9 7.85 -0.17 -3.61
C TYR A 9 8.57 -0.75 -2.39
N GLY A 10 8.97 -2.02 -2.39
CA GLY A 10 9.67 -2.67 -1.28
C GLY A 10 11.05 -2.09 -1.00
N SER A 11 11.63 -1.38 -1.98
CA SER A 11 12.95 -0.72 -1.87
C SER A 11 12.90 0.73 -1.36
N VAL A 12 11.72 1.29 -1.06
CA VAL A 12 11.61 2.66 -0.53
C VAL A 12 12.19 2.77 0.88
N GLN A 13 12.69 3.95 1.22
CA GLN A 13 13.08 4.27 2.59
C GLN A 13 11.84 4.27 3.49
N LEU A 14 11.93 3.60 4.64
CA LEU A 14 10.85 3.58 5.62
C LEU A 14 11.18 4.58 6.72
N THR A 15 10.29 5.55 6.95
CA THR A 15 10.42 6.41 8.11
C THR A 15 10.11 5.64 9.39
N ARG A 16 10.71 6.07 10.51
CA ARG A 16 10.37 5.56 11.84
C ARG A 16 8.86 5.63 12.09
N HIS A 17 8.25 6.76 11.74
CA HIS A 17 6.82 6.96 11.88
C HIS A 17 5.99 5.93 11.08
N ALA A 18 6.38 5.62 9.83
CA ALA A 18 5.69 4.61 9.05
C ALA A 18 5.75 3.21 9.70
N ILE A 19 6.89 2.85 10.28
CA ILE A 19 7.09 1.57 10.98
C ILE A 19 6.24 1.51 12.25
N GLU A 20 6.28 2.55 13.08
CA GLU A 20 5.47 2.65 14.31
C GLU A 20 3.97 2.51 13.98
N ARG A 21 3.49 3.24 12.98
CA ARG A 21 2.10 3.15 12.54
C ARG A 21 1.74 1.80 11.94
N PHE A 22 2.70 1.11 11.34
CA PHE A 22 2.48 -0.24 10.85
C PHE A 22 2.25 -1.23 12.00
N VAL A 23 3.11 -1.18 13.02
CA VAL A 23 2.97 -1.99 14.24
C VAL A 23 1.63 -1.71 14.93
N GLU A 24 1.35 -0.44 15.22
CA GLU A 24 0.15 -0.03 15.95
C GLU A 24 -1.16 -0.41 15.24
N ARG A 25 -1.22 -0.24 13.91
CA ARG A 25 -2.48 -0.33 13.15
C ARG A 25 -2.75 -1.73 12.59
N PHE A 26 -1.70 -2.53 12.41
CA PHE A 26 -1.78 -3.84 11.76
C PHE A 26 -1.25 -4.98 12.65
N GLY A 27 -0.82 -4.68 13.88
CA GLY A 27 -0.36 -5.68 14.83
C GLY A 27 0.87 -6.45 14.36
N ALA A 28 1.74 -5.80 13.58
CA ALA A 28 3.01 -6.39 13.16
C ALA A 28 3.96 -6.50 14.36
N ASP A 29 4.83 -7.51 14.36
CA ASP A 29 5.90 -7.59 15.34
C ASP A 29 6.87 -6.41 15.15
N ALA A 30 7.18 -5.68 16.22
CA ALA A 30 8.07 -4.53 16.18
C ALA A 30 9.49 -4.89 15.67
N GLN A 31 9.99 -6.08 15.97
CA GLN A 31 11.31 -6.53 15.54
C GLN A 31 11.35 -6.78 14.02
N GLU A 32 10.25 -7.31 13.47
CA GLU A 32 10.15 -7.68 12.05
C GLU A 32 9.41 -6.64 11.20
N ALA A 33 8.88 -5.59 11.81
CA ALA A 33 7.97 -4.63 11.18
C ALA A 33 8.57 -4.01 9.92
N SER A 34 9.86 -3.65 9.95
CA SER A 34 10.55 -3.07 8.81
C SER A 34 10.63 -4.04 7.63
N ALA A 35 11.07 -5.28 7.88
CA ALA A 35 11.18 -6.30 6.84
C ALA A 35 9.80 -6.67 6.27
N THR A 36 8.82 -6.83 7.16
CA THR A 36 7.42 -7.13 6.80
C THR A 36 6.80 -6.01 5.97
N LEU A 37 6.98 -4.75 6.36
CA LEU A 37 6.45 -3.61 5.62
C LEU A 37 7.08 -3.52 4.22
N ARG A 38 8.39 -3.78 4.08
CA ARG A 38 9.02 -3.87 2.75
C ARG A 38 8.41 -4.95 1.89
N ALA A 39 8.23 -6.16 2.44
CA ALA A 39 7.63 -7.27 1.71
C ALA A 39 6.20 -6.94 1.24
N VAL A 40 5.39 -6.33 2.11
CA VAL A 40 4.03 -5.88 1.81
C VAL A 40 4.02 -4.78 0.73
N LEU A 41 5.00 -3.88 0.75
CA LEU A 41 5.18 -2.85 -0.29
C LEU A 41 5.78 -3.39 -1.60
N GLY A 42 6.27 -4.63 -1.63
CA GLY A 42 6.68 -5.32 -2.85
C GLY A 42 5.54 -5.51 -3.84
N ARG A 43 4.30 -5.48 -3.33
CA ARG A 43 3.11 -5.77 -4.12
C ARG A 43 1.99 -4.77 -3.87
N THR A 44 1.96 -3.69 -4.64
CA THR A 44 1.00 -2.61 -4.44
C THR A 44 0.21 -2.29 -5.70
N ARG A 45 -0.84 -1.50 -5.53
CA ARG A 45 -1.53 -0.80 -6.61
C ARG A 45 -1.66 0.68 -6.27
N ARG A 46 -1.23 1.55 -7.19
CA ARG A 46 -1.39 3.00 -7.00
C ARG A 46 -2.88 3.37 -7.02
N LEU A 47 -3.32 4.06 -5.96
CA LEU A 47 -4.64 4.66 -5.88
C LEU A 47 -4.65 6.01 -6.58
N GLY A 48 -3.69 6.88 -6.28
CA GLY A 48 -3.67 8.23 -6.85
C GLY A 48 -2.43 9.03 -6.49
N ARG A 49 -2.50 10.33 -6.75
CA ARG A 49 -1.47 11.32 -6.41
C ARG A 49 -2.16 12.52 -5.83
N ASN A 50 -1.65 13.05 -4.72
CA ASN A 50 -2.03 14.36 -4.26
C ASN A 50 -1.34 15.42 -5.15
N PRO A 51 -2.10 16.27 -5.86
CA PRO A 51 -1.53 17.23 -6.81
C PRO A 51 -0.76 18.38 -6.11
N GLU A 52 -1.09 18.70 -4.87
CA GLU A 52 -0.49 19.79 -4.10
C GLU A 52 0.88 19.40 -3.53
N THR A 53 0.98 18.21 -2.94
CA THR A 53 2.21 17.72 -2.27
C THR A 53 3.05 16.79 -3.13
N GLY A 54 2.46 16.27 -4.21
CA GLY A 54 3.07 15.25 -5.05
C GLY A 54 3.08 13.84 -4.44
N ALA A 55 2.61 13.65 -3.20
CA ALA A 55 2.56 12.37 -2.53
C ALA A 55 1.66 11.37 -3.28
N ILE A 56 1.99 10.08 -3.21
CA ILE A 56 1.21 9.00 -3.83
C ILE A 56 0.61 8.10 -2.75
N ALA A 57 -0.65 7.71 -2.95
CA ALA A 57 -1.28 6.68 -2.15
C ALA A 57 -1.21 5.36 -2.90
N VAL A 58 -0.65 4.34 -2.26
CA VAL A 58 -0.55 2.98 -2.80
C VAL A 58 -1.25 2.01 -1.87
N LEU A 59 -2.03 1.10 -2.45
CA LEU A 59 -2.80 0.08 -1.75
C LEU A 59 -2.09 -1.26 -1.80
N THR A 60 -2.08 -1.96 -0.68
CA THR A 60 -1.61 -3.33 -0.51
C THR A 60 -2.49 -4.03 0.54
N VAL A 61 -2.21 -5.30 0.81
CA VAL A 61 -2.94 -6.11 1.79
C VAL A 61 -1.94 -6.75 2.74
N HIS A 62 -2.21 -6.65 4.04
CA HIS A 62 -1.46 -7.34 5.08
C HIS A 62 -2.45 -8.05 6.00
N ARG A 63 -2.30 -9.38 6.18
CA ARG A 63 -3.19 -10.21 7.02
C ARG A 63 -4.67 -9.94 6.76
N ASP A 64 -5.08 -10.01 5.49
CA ASP A 64 -6.44 -9.73 5.00
C ASP A 64 -6.97 -8.30 5.23
N GLN A 65 -6.14 -7.40 5.77
CA GLN A 65 -6.47 -5.99 5.97
C GLN A 65 -5.88 -5.13 4.85
N ALA A 66 -6.70 -4.23 4.32
CA ALA A 66 -6.26 -3.24 3.36
C ALA A 66 -5.34 -2.20 4.03
N LEU A 67 -4.12 -2.09 3.53
CA LEU A 67 -3.11 -1.12 3.97
C LEU A 67 -2.89 -0.10 2.85
N VAL A 68 -2.93 1.18 3.19
CA VAL A 68 -2.59 2.28 2.27
C VAL A 68 -1.30 2.94 2.73
N ALA A 69 -0.23 2.84 1.95
CA ALA A 69 0.99 3.57 2.21
C ALA A 69 0.99 4.91 1.47
N ILE A 70 1.44 5.96 2.16
CA ILE A 70 1.65 7.28 1.57
C ILE A 70 3.14 7.43 1.29
N LEU A 71 3.50 7.47 0.01
CA LEU A 71 4.87 7.61 -0.44
C LEU A 71 5.11 9.02 -0.99
N GLN A 72 6.28 9.58 -0.73
CA GLN A 72 6.74 10.80 -1.36
C GLN A 72 8.17 10.56 -1.84
N GLN A 73 8.41 10.80 -3.13
CA GLN A 73 9.67 10.45 -3.80
C GLN A 73 10.01 8.96 -3.56
N THR A 74 11.10 8.67 -2.85
CA THR A 74 11.59 7.32 -2.51
C THR A 74 11.35 6.94 -1.06
N THR A 75 10.43 7.62 -0.37
CA THR A 75 10.21 7.47 1.08
C THR A 75 8.76 7.14 1.41
N CYS A 76 8.54 6.15 2.27
CA CYS A 76 7.26 5.85 2.89
C CYS A 76 7.08 6.70 4.16
N LEU A 77 6.19 7.68 4.09
CA LEU A 77 5.94 8.65 5.16
C LEU A 77 5.05 8.07 6.25
N THR A 78 4.01 7.33 5.88
CA THR A 78 3.08 6.72 6.82
C THR A 78 2.28 5.60 6.15
N VAL A 79 1.63 4.77 6.96
CA VAL A 79 0.68 3.74 6.52
C VAL A 79 -0.66 3.93 7.20
N LEU A 80 -1.76 3.82 6.48
CA LEU A 80 -3.12 4.04 6.96
C LEU A 80 -3.93 2.78 6.76
N THR A 81 -4.88 2.53 7.67
CA THR A 81 -5.94 1.57 7.41
C THR A 81 -6.89 2.12 6.35
N TRP A 82 -7.64 1.25 5.67
CA TRP A 82 -8.62 1.71 4.69
C TRP A 82 -9.64 2.72 5.27
N PRO A 83 -10.25 2.52 6.46
CA PRO A 83 -11.14 3.51 7.06
C PRO A 83 -10.48 4.88 7.31
N GLN A 84 -9.19 4.91 7.68
CA GLN A 84 -8.45 6.16 7.86
C GLN A 84 -8.17 6.87 6.53
N PHE A 85 -8.02 6.12 5.44
CA PHE A 85 -7.72 6.68 4.13
C PHE A 85 -8.97 7.14 3.35
N VAL A 86 -10.13 6.50 3.54
CA VAL A 86 -11.37 6.80 2.79
C VAL A 86 -11.73 8.29 2.76
N PRO A 87 -11.69 9.04 3.89
CA PRO A 87 -11.97 10.48 3.88
C PRO A 87 -11.02 11.30 3.00
N ARG A 88 -9.80 10.79 2.76
CA ARG A 88 -8.73 11.43 1.99
C ARG A 88 -8.73 11.05 0.50
N LEU A 89 -9.64 10.18 0.05
CA LEU A 89 -9.66 9.70 -1.34
C LEU A 89 -9.67 10.85 -2.37
N ALA A 90 -10.46 11.88 -2.09
CA ALA A 90 -10.60 13.05 -2.97
C ALA A 90 -9.28 13.80 -3.15
N GLU A 91 -8.48 13.90 -2.08
CA GLU A 91 -7.15 14.54 -2.10
C GLU A 91 -6.20 13.84 -3.07
N PHE A 92 -6.39 12.54 -3.33
CA PHE A 92 -5.58 11.75 -4.27
C PHE A 92 -6.24 11.61 -5.65
N GLY A 93 -7.17 12.49 -5.99
CA GLY A 93 -7.85 12.51 -7.30
C GLY A 93 -8.90 11.43 -7.48
N ARG A 94 -9.42 10.85 -6.39
CA ARG A 94 -10.52 9.87 -6.43
C ARG A 94 -11.75 10.37 -5.69
N PRO A 95 -12.86 10.66 -6.36
CA PRO A 95 -14.08 11.09 -5.67
C PRO A 95 -14.81 9.94 -4.95
N ARG A 96 -14.51 8.68 -5.29
CA ARG A 96 -15.22 7.50 -4.77
C ARG A 96 -14.29 6.29 -4.66
N VAL A 97 -14.69 5.34 -3.81
CA VAL A 97 -14.05 4.01 -3.68
C VAL A 97 -14.00 3.30 -5.04
N PRO A 98 -12.87 2.64 -5.39
CA PRO A 98 -12.78 1.87 -6.63
C PRO A 98 -13.90 0.83 -6.77
N ARG A 99 -14.54 0.77 -7.94
CA ARG A 99 -15.48 -0.30 -8.29
C ARG A 99 -14.76 -1.66 -8.23
N LYS A 100 -15.49 -2.73 -7.86
CA LYS A 100 -14.96 -4.10 -7.72
C LYS A 100 -13.84 -4.23 -6.67
N TRP A 101 -13.99 -3.52 -5.54
CA TRP A 101 -13.05 -3.48 -4.42
C TRP A 101 -12.54 -4.86 -3.97
N GLY A 102 -13.45 -5.81 -3.70
CA GLY A 102 -13.05 -7.16 -3.27
C GLY A 102 -12.18 -7.91 -4.30
N ARG A 103 -12.50 -7.76 -5.59
CA ARG A 103 -11.67 -8.33 -6.68
C ARG A 103 -10.29 -7.67 -6.74
N LEU A 104 -10.22 -6.37 -6.46
CA LEU A 104 -8.95 -5.64 -6.42
C LEU A 104 -8.07 -6.16 -5.28
N LEU A 105 -8.60 -6.29 -4.08
CA LEU A 105 -7.87 -6.78 -2.92
C LEU A 105 -7.36 -8.20 -3.12
N ARG A 106 -8.21 -9.10 -3.64
CA ARG A 106 -7.80 -10.47 -3.99
C ARG A 106 -6.60 -10.52 -4.95
N ARG A 107 -6.56 -9.64 -5.95
CA ARG A 107 -5.44 -9.59 -6.89
C ARG A 107 -4.12 -9.16 -6.25
N LEU A 108 -4.14 -8.54 -5.08
CA LEU A 108 -2.93 -8.16 -4.33
C LEU A 108 -2.43 -9.29 -3.43
N THR A 109 -3.26 -10.31 -3.16
CA THR A 109 -2.88 -11.48 -2.34
C THR A 109 -2.62 -12.74 -3.16
N GLU A 110 -3.33 -12.94 -4.28
CA GLU A 110 -3.19 -14.13 -5.15
C GLU A 110 -1.78 -14.21 -5.75
N PRO A 111 -0.98 -15.28 -5.61
CA PRO A 111 0.35 -15.37 -6.24
C PRO A 111 0.31 -15.06 -7.75
N ASP A 112 1.40 -14.50 -8.29
CA ASP A 112 1.49 -14.33 -9.75
C ASP A 112 1.34 -15.70 -10.41
N PRO A 113 0.54 -15.82 -11.49
CA PRO A 113 0.47 -17.10 -12.19
C PRO A 113 1.87 -17.39 -12.75
N ASP A 114 2.39 -18.58 -12.47
CA ASP A 114 3.65 -19.03 -13.06
C ASP A 114 3.59 -18.84 -14.59
N PRO A 115 4.69 -18.40 -15.22
CA PRO A 115 4.74 -18.36 -16.67
C PRO A 115 4.46 -19.77 -17.21
N PRO A 116 3.73 -19.91 -18.34
CA PRO A 116 3.56 -21.22 -18.97
C PRO A 116 4.96 -21.77 -19.27
N SER A 117 5.23 -22.97 -18.75
CA SER A 117 6.44 -23.74 -19.05
C SER A 117 6.48 -24.14 -20.52
#